data_AF-A0A1Y1W416-F1
#
_entry.id   AF-A0A1Y1W416-F1
#
_cell.length_a   1.000
_cell.length_b   1.000
_cell.length_c   1.000
_cell.angle_alpha   90.00
_cell.angle_beta   90.00
_cell.angle_gamma   90.00
#
_symmetry.space_group_name_H-M   'P 1'
#
loop_
_entity.id
_entity.type
_entity.pdbx_description
1 polymer ?
#
loop_
_entity_poly.entity_id
_entity_poly.type
_entity_poly.pdbx_seq_one_letter_code
_entity_poly.pdbx_strand_id
1 'polypeptide(L)'
;MRNGGGVKDPRPVKDRSFQSKAQQTIMLYLSTHAYPGLLTPKTLVAPTVKDFQTNLQVPVHEAGSKVQVREKFEDDALQILRGVKYPKSQLFSAGSMSAWPILLAMLLWLVELIECVDMMEQREESMVDDGAKESKPIYRPGAAQFELKNEHLTQEAKDVEDQLQIARAELKALRESESPLRQLERRRVEQIGDVSRNTEKLEASQVEKLALEKEIAEVRLTVDAQQISTEDVDRMTAERNQLQSVMDGVQEKIREASDDVNDKGMRLQRVLDTVDEHVQDYAAKAYRAWIELAVDKNANDKSKVTSRACDTLTSQWHATETAVIRLREERDQLADLRMELEVRVEEMDKQVARHNTEYQELRRINMMETQTSAKQIEQLEGRIQSLQSDISKGQLQSEAAISHAEAERNSVLLGCRMRRNEIDEDVVATLENAAQMKKHTEEKLKELLQLVIEEQEAS
;
A
#
# COMPACT_ATOMS: atom_id res chain seq x y z
N MET A 1 1.64 -34.55 -22.49
CA MET A 1 0.94 -34.69 -23.78
C MET A 1 0.70 -33.29 -24.34
N ARG A 2 1.48 -32.85 -25.33
CA ARG A 2 1.34 -31.52 -25.94
C ARG A 2 0.63 -31.70 -27.27
N ASN A 3 -0.60 -31.20 -27.35
CA ASN A 3 -1.42 -31.17 -28.57
C ASN A 3 -0.61 -30.60 -29.73
N GLY A 4 -0.35 -31.43 -30.73
CA GLY A 4 0.27 -31.04 -31.99
C GLY A 4 -0.70 -30.17 -32.79
N GLY A 5 -0.67 -28.86 -32.56
CA GLY A 5 -1.21 -27.88 -33.50
C GLY A 5 -0.45 -28.05 -34.82
N GLY A 6 -1.10 -28.69 -35.79
CA GLY A 6 -0.49 -29.04 -37.07
C GLY A 6 0.13 -27.82 -37.73
N VAL A 7 1.45 -27.86 -37.94
CA VAL A 7 2.16 -26.87 -38.75
C VAL A 7 1.48 -26.84 -40.12
N LYS A 8 0.86 -25.69 -40.46
CA LYS A 8 0.24 -25.51 -41.77
C LYS A 8 1.34 -25.57 -42.82
N ASP A 9 1.10 -26.32 -43.89
CA ASP A 9 2.03 -26.44 -45.02
C ASP A 9 2.36 -25.03 -45.55
N PRO A 10 3.63 -24.57 -45.50
CA PRO A 10 4.00 -23.22 -45.90
C PRO A 10 3.94 -23.03 -47.42
N ARG A 11 3.85 -24.11 -48.20
CA ARG A 11 3.81 -24.04 -49.66
C ARG A 11 2.45 -23.51 -50.13
N PRO A 12 2.40 -22.66 -51.17
CA PRO A 12 1.16 -22.14 -51.73
C PRO A 12 0.47 -23.21 -52.60
N VAL A 13 0.09 -24.36 -52.02
CA VAL A 13 -0.42 -25.53 -52.75
C VAL A 13 -1.68 -25.23 -53.58
N LYS A 14 -2.47 -24.24 -53.19
CA LYS A 14 -3.68 -23.82 -53.93
C LYS A 14 -3.39 -22.85 -55.08
N ASP A 15 -2.19 -22.27 -55.14
CA ASP A 15 -1.82 -21.32 -56.18
C ASP A 15 -1.60 -22.02 -57.52
N ARG A 16 -2.14 -21.44 -58.60
CA ARG A 16 -2.12 -22.04 -59.94
C ARG A 16 -0.72 -22.01 -60.54
N SER A 17 0.07 -20.97 -60.27
CA SER A 17 1.44 -20.88 -60.78
C SER A 17 2.35 -21.94 -60.13
N PHE A 18 2.20 -22.15 -58.82
CA PHE A 18 2.87 -23.23 -58.10
C PHE A 18 2.48 -24.61 -58.64
N GLN A 19 1.18 -24.86 -58.83
CA GLN A 19 0.70 -26.13 -59.39
C GLN A 19 1.25 -26.39 -60.79
N SER A 20 1.25 -25.38 -61.68
CA SER A 20 1.78 -25.52 -63.03
C SER A 20 3.27 -25.80 -63.04
N LYS A 21 4.05 -25.11 -62.19
CA LYS A 21 5.50 -25.37 -62.05
C LYS A 21 5.76 -26.77 -61.51
N ALA A 22 5.04 -27.18 -60.46
CA ALA A 22 5.15 -28.51 -59.88
C ALA A 22 4.84 -29.61 -60.91
N GLN A 23 3.76 -29.44 -61.70
CA GLN A 23 3.41 -30.36 -62.78
C GLN A 23 4.51 -30.45 -63.83
N GLN A 24 5.11 -29.33 -64.24
CA GLN A 24 6.20 -29.32 -65.23
C GLN A 24 7.43 -30.07 -64.71
N THR A 25 7.87 -29.80 -63.47
CA THR A 25 9.02 -30.47 -62.86
C THR A 25 8.79 -31.97 -62.73
N ILE A 26 7.64 -32.39 -62.21
CA ILE A 26 7.33 -33.82 -62.05
C ILE A 26 7.19 -34.50 -63.42
N MET A 27 6.53 -33.87 -64.41
CA MET A 27 6.46 -34.45 -65.76
C MET A 27 7.83 -34.63 -66.39
N LEU A 28 8.74 -33.66 -66.20
CA LEU A 28 10.11 -33.76 -66.69
C LEU A 28 10.83 -34.94 -66.04
N TYR A 29 10.78 -35.04 -64.71
CA TYR A 29 11.39 -36.14 -63.98
C TYR A 29 10.80 -37.52 -64.35
N LEU A 30 9.48 -37.64 -64.48
CA LEU A 30 8.87 -38.91 -64.91
C LEU A 30 9.24 -39.28 -66.35
N SER A 31 9.48 -38.28 -67.21
CA SER A 31 9.91 -38.51 -68.59
C SER A 31 11.35 -39.03 -68.68
N THR A 32 12.20 -38.73 -67.69
CA THR A 32 13.59 -39.19 -67.62
C THR A 32 13.74 -40.53 -66.90
N HIS A 33 12.78 -40.95 -66.06
CA HIS A 33 12.89 -42.13 -65.18
C HIS A 33 11.92 -43.29 -65.51
N ALA A 34 11.86 -43.70 -66.78
CA ALA A 34 11.18 -44.93 -67.26
C ALA A 34 9.72 -45.14 -66.76
N TYR A 35 8.88 -44.11 -66.86
CA TYR A 35 7.46 -44.18 -66.49
C TYR A 35 6.70 -45.28 -67.29
N PRO A 36 5.94 -46.19 -66.64
CA PRO A 36 5.38 -47.39 -67.28
C PRO A 36 4.16 -47.15 -68.20
N GLY A 37 3.75 -45.90 -68.44
CA GLY A 37 2.57 -45.55 -69.26
C GLY A 37 2.81 -44.33 -70.19
N LEU A 38 1.77 -43.91 -70.90
CA LEU A 38 1.85 -42.71 -71.74
C LEU A 38 1.77 -41.43 -70.89
N LEU A 39 2.85 -40.65 -70.85
CA LEU A 39 2.87 -39.33 -70.22
C LEU A 39 2.20 -38.31 -71.15
N THR A 40 1.12 -37.69 -70.68
CA THR A 40 0.44 -36.60 -71.40
C THR A 40 0.34 -35.37 -70.50
N PRO A 41 0.16 -34.15 -71.05
CA PRO A 41 -0.06 -32.95 -70.24
C PRO A 41 -1.26 -33.03 -69.28
N LYS A 42 -2.17 -34.01 -69.47
CA LYS A 42 -3.33 -34.25 -68.59
C LYS A 42 -3.02 -35.19 -67.42
N THR A 43 -1.92 -35.94 -67.46
CA THR A 43 -1.57 -36.98 -66.48
C THR A 43 -1.45 -36.44 -65.04
N LEU A 44 -1.05 -35.18 -64.86
CA LEU A 44 -0.91 -34.54 -63.53
C LEU A 44 -1.95 -33.44 -63.26
N VAL A 45 -2.95 -33.26 -64.14
CA VAL A 45 -3.98 -32.22 -63.98
C VAL A 45 -5.18 -32.74 -63.21
N ALA A 46 -5.64 -33.97 -63.51
CA ALA A 46 -6.74 -34.64 -62.82
C ALA A 46 -6.52 -36.16 -62.84
N PRO A 47 -5.51 -36.67 -62.11
CA PRO A 47 -5.21 -38.09 -62.12
C PRO A 47 -6.28 -38.91 -61.41
N THR A 48 -6.52 -40.11 -61.92
CA THR A 48 -7.24 -41.14 -61.17
C THR A 48 -6.39 -41.67 -60.02
N VAL A 49 -7.00 -42.42 -59.11
CA VAL A 49 -6.26 -43.11 -58.03
C VAL A 49 -5.15 -44.00 -58.60
N LYS A 50 -5.40 -44.66 -59.74
CA LYS A 50 -4.43 -45.50 -60.43
C LYS A 50 -3.28 -44.68 -61.02
N ASP A 51 -3.60 -43.53 -61.62
CA ASP A 51 -2.56 -42.62 -62.15
C ASP A 51 -1.68 -42.09 -61.03
N PHE A 52 -2.26 -41.71 -59.88
CA PHE A 52 -1.48 -41.31 -58.70
C PHE A 52 -0.55 -42.42 -58.20
N GLN A 53 -1.05 -43.67 -58.15
CA GLN A 53 -0.23 -44.81 -57.77
C GLN A 53 0.98 -44.98 -58.69
N THR A 54 0.77 -44.89 -60.01
CA THR A 54 1.84 -44.99 -61.00
C THR A 54 2.82 -43.81 -60.92
N ASN A 55 2.33 -42.57 -60.73
CA ASN A 55 3.15 -41.37 -60.59
C ASN A 55 4.03 -41.39 -59.33
N LEU A 56 3.56 -41.96 -58.23
CA LEU A 56 4.34 -42.08 -56.99
C LEU A 56 5.29 -43.27 -57.00
N GLN A 57 4.94 -44.36 -57.70
CA GLN A 57 5.74 -45.58 -57.75
C GLN A 57 7.14 -45.34 -58.34
N VAL A 58 7.26 -44.47 -59.35
CA VAL A 58 8.54 -44.17 -60.02
C VAL A 58 9.55 -43.52 -59.05
N PRO A 59 9.27 -42.35 -58.44
CA PRO A 59 10.15 -41.76 -57.42
C PRO A 59 10.42 -42.69 -56.24
N VAL A 60 9.42 -43.46 -55.79
CA VAL A 60 9.58 -44.35 -54.64
C VAL A 60 10.52 -45.51 -54.92
N HIS A 61 10.50 -46.06 -56.14
CA HIS A 61 11.41 -47.12 -56.55
C HIS A 61 12.86 -46.64 -56.57
N GLU A 62 13.11 -45.40 -57.01
CA GLU A 62 14.45 -44.80 -57.00
C GLU A 62 14.91 -44.43 -55.59
N ALA A 63 14.03 -43.88 -54.76
CA ALA A 63 14.34 -43.52 -53.37
C ALA A 63 14.63 -44.73 -52.44
N GLY A 64 14.35 -45.97 -52.87
CA GLY A 64 14.48 -47.15 -52.03
C GLY A 64 14.42 -48.48 -52.78
N SER A 65 15.58 -48.96 -53.24
CA SER A 65 15.75 -50.32 -53.77
C SER A 65 15.29 -51.36 -52.73
N LYS A 66 14.26 -52.15 -53.11
CA LYS A 66 13.63 -53.32 -52.44
C LYS A 66 12.31 -53.13 -51.67
N VAL A 67 11.41 -52.22 -52.07
CA VAL A 67 10.00 -52.28 -51.64
C VAL A 67 9.13 -52.91 -52.73
N GLN A 68 8.77 -54.19 -52.57
CA GLN A 68 7.67 -54.77 -53.36
C GLN A 68 6.35 -54.19 -52.84
N VAL A 69 5.74 -53.31 -53.62
CA VAL A 69 4.39 -52.79 -53.36
C VAL A 69 3.42 -53.96 -53.20
N ARG A 70 2.86 -54.15 -52.00
CA ARG A 70 1.82 -55.18 -51.74
C ARG A 70 0.43 -54.60 -51.97
N GLU A 71 -0.62 -55.42 -51.87
CA GLU A 71 -2.04 -55.07 -52.18
C GLU A 71 -2.60 -53.81 -51.47
N LYS A 72 -1.89 -53.23 -50.49
CA LYS A 72 -2.24 -51.96 -49.82
C LYS A 72 -1.18 -50.88 -50.04
N PHE A 73 -1.17 -50.30 -51.24
CA PHE A 73 -0.26 -49.22 -51.65
C PHE A 73 -0.19 -48.02 -50.68
N GLU A 74 -1.32 -47.63 -50.06
CA GLU A 74 -1.38 -46.44 -49.19
C GLU A 74 -0.54 -46.60 -47.91
N ASP A 75 -0.45 -47.81 -47.36
CA ASP A 75 0.34 -48.11 -46.16
C ASP A 75 1.85 -48.07 -46.46
N ASP A 76 2.27 -48.64 -47.60
CA ASP A 76 3.67 -48.66 -48.05
C ASP A 76 4.17 -47.24 -48.36
N ALA A 77 3.37 -46.44 -49.06
CA ALA A 77 3.69 -45.05 -49.36
C ALA A 77 3.87 -44.21 -48.09
N LEU A 78 3.04 -44.43 -47.06
CA LEU A 78 3.20 -43.76 -45.76
C LEU A 78 4.46 -44.19 -45.00
N GLN A 79 4.85 -45.47 -45.09
CA GLN A 79 6.08 -45.95 -44.47
C GLN A 79 7.31 -45.28 -45.09
N ILE A 80 7.34 -45.16 -46.41
CA ILE A 80 8.45 -44.51 -47.13
C ILE A 80 8.51 -43.02 -46.78
N LEU A 81 7.38 -42.32 -46.84
CA LEU A 81 7.28 -40.91 -46.45
C LEU A 81 7.76 -40.68 -45.00
N ARG A 82 7.49 -41.61 -44.07
CA ARG A 82 8.05 -41.55 -42.70
C ARG A 82 9.57 -41.78 -42.69
N GLY A 83 10.07 -42.71 -43.49
CA GLY A 83 11.51 -42.99 -43.62
C GLY A 83 12.30 -41.76 -44.09
N VAL A 84 11.79 -41.06 -45.09
CA VAL A 84 12.36 -39.79 -45.58
C VAL A 84 11.96 -38.57 -44.73
N LYS A 85 11.28 -38.79 -43.59
CA LYS A 85 10.86 -37.77 -42.62
C LYS A 85 9.96 -36.67 -43.21
N TYR A 86 9.08 -37.03 -44.15
CA TYR A 86 8.07 -36.11 -44.68
C TYR A 86 7.10 -35.67 -43.57
N PRO A 87 6.79 -34.36 -43.43
CA PRO A 87 6.10 -33.80 -42.27
C PRO A 87 4.60 -34.14 -42.12
N LYS A 88 4.00 -34.95 -43.00
CA LYS A 88 2.59 -35.39 -42.88
C LYS A 88 2.43 -36.89 -42.64
N SER A 89 1.47 -37.26 -41.81
CA SER A 89 1.25 -38.62 -41.29
C SER A 89 0.12 -39.42 -41.98
N GLN A 90 -0.61 -38.81 -42.93
CA GLN A 90 -1.75 -39.43 -43.63
C GLN A 90 -1.79 -39.02 -45.11
N LEU A 91 -2.19 -39.96 -45.97
CA LEU A 91 -2.49 -39.71 -47.38
C LEU A 91 -3.96 -39.32 -47.53
N PHE A 92 -4.23 -38.32 -48.36
CA PHE A 92 -5.59 -37.96 -48.76
C PHE A 92 -6.03 -38.85 -49.94
N SER A 93 -7.35 -39.04 -50.11
CA SER A 93 -7.88 -39.80 -51.24
C SER A 93 -7.44 -39.21 -52.58
N ALA A 94 -6.67 -39.97 -53.36
CA ALA A 94 -5.95 -39.49 -54.54
C ALA A 94 -6.83 -39.02 -55.70
N GLY A 95 -8.11 -39.41 -55.73
CA GLY A 95 -9.09 -38.98 -56.74
C GLY A 95 -9.87 -37.72 -56.39
N SER A 96 -9.66 -37.12 -55.21
CA SER A 96 -10.40 -35.93 -54.78
C SER A 96 -9.78 -34.65 -55.35
N MET A 97 -10.58 -33.85 -56.06
CA MET A 97 -10.16 -32.55 -56.63
C MET A 97 -9.60 -31.57 -55.58
N SER A 98 -10.04 -31.67 -54.33
CA SER A 98 -9.53 -30.83 -53.24
C SER A 98 -8.24 -31.35 -52.61
N ALA A 99 -7.96 -32.65 -52.75
CA ALA A 99 -6.78 -33.30 -52.19
C ALA A 99 -5.59 -33.25 -53.15
N TRP A 100 -5.85 -33.24 -54.46
CA TRP A 100 -4.81 -33.28 -55.50
C TRP A 100 -3.73 -32.22 -55.34
N PRO A 101 -4.02 -30.94 -55.04
CA PRO A 101 -2.98 -29.93 -54.87
C PRO A 101 -1.97 -30.24 -53.74
N ILE A 102 -2.42 -30.95 -52.69
CA ILE A 102 -1.56 -31.36 -51.57
C ILE A 102 -0.71 -32.57 -51.96
N LEU A 103 -1.29 -33.53 -52.69
CA LEU A 103 -0.58 -34.72 -53.17
C LEU A 103 0.45 -34.36 -54.26
N LEU A 104 0.14 -33.41 -55.13
CA LEU A 104 1.06 -32.87 -56.12
C LEU A 104 2.29 -32.23 -55.45
N ALA A 105 2.09 -31.45 -54.39
CA ALA A 105 3.19 -30.86 -53.63
C ALA A 105 4.05 -31.93 -52.92
N MET A 106 3.45 -33.03 -52.48
CA MET A 106 4.17 -34.17 -51.91
C MET A 106 5.03 -34.88 -52.95
N LEU A 107 4.48 -35.12 -54.15
CA LEU A 107 5.23 -35.70 -55.28
C LEU A 107 6.40 -34.83 -55.69
N LEU A 108 6.19 -33.51 -55.80
CA LEU A 108 7.26 -32.57 -56.13
C LEU A 108 8.41 -32.65 -55.12
N TRP A 109 8.08 -32.69 -53.83
CA TRP A 109 9.09 -32.77 -52.78
C TRP A 109 9.90 -34.06 -52.85
N LEU A 110 9.28 -35.20 -53.17
CA LEU A 110 9.99 -36.46 -53.35
C LEU A 110 10.94 -36.40 -54.55
N VAL A 111 10.48 -35.85 -55.68
CA VAL A 111 11.30 -35.67 -56.89
C VAL A 111 12.51 -34.78 -56.60
N GLU A 112 12.29 -33.61 -56.00
CA GLU A 112 13.37 -32.68 -55.65
C GLU A 112 14.37 -33.33 -54.67
N LEU A 113 13.90 -34.16 -53.75
CA LEU A 113 14.77 -34.88 -52.81
C LEU A 113 15.66 -35.90 -53.55
N ILE A 114 15.11 -36.68 -54.48
CA ILE A 114 15.87 -37.68 -55.23
C ILE A 114 16.91 -37.00 -56.12
N GLU A 115 16.52 -35.96 -56.86
CA GLU A 115 17.46 -35.18 -57.67
C GLU A 115 18.60 -34.58 -56.83
N CYS A 116 18.30 -34.11 -55.61
CA CYS A 116 19.35 -33.63 -54.70
C CYS A 116 20.33 -34.74 -54.28
N VAL A 117 19.84 -35.96 -54.03
CA VAL A 117 20.69 -37.11 -53.67
C VAL A 117 21.56 -37.51 -54.86
N ASP A 118 20.99 -37.64 -56.06
CA ASP A 118 21.73 -38.01 -57.27
C ASP A 118 22.84 -37.00 -57.59
N MET A 119 22.56 -35.70 -57.42
CA MET A 119 23.56 -34.64 -57.59
C MET A 119 24.71 -34.74 -56.58
N MET A 120 24.44 -35.24 -55.37
CA MET A 120 25.48 -35.46 -54.36
C MET A 120 26.32 -36.70 -54.70
N GLU A 121 25.72 -37.80 -55.15
CA GLU A 121 26.44 -39.03 -55.52
C GLU A 121 27.32 -38.84 -56.77
N GLN A 122 26.84 -38.15 -57.80
CA GLN A 122 27.62 -37.85 -59.01
C GLN A 122 28.86 -36.96 -58.74
N ARG A 123 28.80 -36.15 -57.67
CA ARG A 123 29.94 -35.33 -57.22
C ARG A 123 31.00 -36.15 -56.49
N GLU A 124 30.63 -37.28 -55.89
CA GLU A 124 31.56 -38.22 -55.28
C GLU A 124 32.21 -39.16 -56.32
N GLU A 125 31.46 -39.59 -57.33
CA GLU A 125 31.94 -40.57 -58.33
C GLU A 125 32.87 -39.95 -59.40
N SER A 126 32.73 -38.65 -59.69
CA SER A 126 33.64 -37.89 -60.57
C SER A 126 35.05 -37.63 -59.99
N MET A 127 35.31 -38.07 -58.76
CA MET A 127 36.61 -37.96 -58.09
C MET A 127 37.39 -39.29 -57.99
N VAL A 128 36.93 -40.36 -58.67
CA VAL A 128 37.50 -41.71 -58.58
C VAL A 128 37.77 -42.29 -59.97
N ASP A 129 38.65 -41.68 -60.76
CA ASP A 129 39.28 -42.33 -61.92
C ASP A 129 40.68 -41.76 -62.18
N ASP A 130 41.67 -42.26 -61.43
CA ASP A 130 42.90 -42.82 -62.00
C ASP A 130 43.71 -43.52 -60.89
N GLY A 131 44.37 -44.62 -61.26
CA GLY A 131 44.90 -45.65 -60.39
C GLY A 131 45.95 -45.22 -59.35
N ALA A 132 45.95 -45.97 -58.26
CA ALA A 132 46.84 -45.87 -57.11
C ALA A 132 48.32 -45.64 -57.44
N LYS A 133 48.91 -44.63 -56.78
CA LYS A 133 50.25 -44.65 -56.19
C LYS A 133 50.41 -43.52 -55.16
N GLU A 134 50.82 -43.91 -53.96
CA GLU A 134 51.27 -43.14 -52.80
C GLU A 134 51.35 -41.62 -52.97
N SER A 135 50.51 -40.86 -52.26
CA SER A 135 50.88 -39.51 -51.79
C SER A 135 50.00 -39.03 -50.64
N LYS A 136 50.65 -38.34 -49.71
CA LYS A 136 50.21 -37.71 -48.46
C LYS A 136 48.78 -37.12 -48.46
N PRO A 137 48.12 -37.02 -47.29
CA PRO A 137 46.90 -36.24 -47.17
C PRO A 137 47.26 -34.77 -47.43
N ILE A 138 46.94 -34.28 -48.63
CA ILE A 138 46.92 -32.84 -48.90
C ILE A 138 45.68 -32.30 -48.19
N TYR A 139 45.86 -31.99 -46.92
CA TYR A 139 44.97 -31.14 -46.15
C TYR A 139 44.97 -29.76 -46.82
N ARG A 140 43.86 -29.38 -47.47
CA ARG A 140 43.70 -28.06 -48.09
C ARG A 140 43.60 -27.00 -46.96
N PRO A 141 44.46 -25.96 -46.94
CA PRO A 141 44.45 -24.91 -45.92
C PRO A 141 43.11 -24.15 -45.75
N GLY A 142 42.20 -24.23 -46.73
CA GLY A 142 40.88 -23.60 -46.66
C GLY A 142 39.84 -24.35 -45.81
N ALA A 143 39.95 -25.68 -45.65
CA ALA A 143 38.99 -26.45 -44.86
C ALA A 143 39.15 -26.16 -43.36
N ALA A 144 40.39 -26.12 -42.88
CA ALA A 144 40.72 -25.74 -41.51
C ALA A 144 40.28 -24.31 -41.18
N GLN A 145 40.46 -23.37 -42.12
CA GLN A 145 40.03 -21.98 -41.96
C GLN A 145 38.51 -21.86 -41.93
N PHE A 146 37.81 -22.68 -42.72
CA PHE A 146 36.35 -22.72 -42.72
C PHE A 146 35.80 -23.36 -41.45
N GLU A 147 36.42 -24.43 -40.95
CA GLU A 147 36.10 -25.04 -39.65
C GLU A 147 36.33 -24.06 -38.50
N LEU A 148 37.47 -23.37 -38.46
CA LEU A 148 37.75 -22.34 -37.45
C LEU A 148 36.76 -21.17 -37.51
N LYS A 149 36.40 -20.74 -38.73
CA LYS A 149 35.45 -19.66 -38.92
C LYS A 149 34.03 -20.08 -38.56
N ASN A 150 33.63 -21.31 -38.85
CA ASN A 150 32.35 -21.86 -38.41
C ASN A 150 32.32 -22.03 -36.90
N GLU A 151 33.38 -22.52 -36.26
CA GLU A 151 33.50 -22.61 -34.81
C GLU A 151 33.35 -21.22 -34.17
N HIS A 152 34.03 -20.22 -34.72
CA HIS A 152 33.93 -18.83 -34.28
C HIS A 152 32.51 -18.26 -34.47
N LEU A 153 31.89 -18.48 -35.64
CA LEU A 153 30.52 -18.04 -35.90
C LEU A 153 29.50 -18.75 -35.01
N THR A 154 29.76 -20.02 -34.65
CA THR A 154 28.90 -20.79 -33.75
C THR A 154 29.03 -20.27 -32.32
N GLN A 155 30.24 -19.88 -31.91
CA GLN A 155 30.46 -19.26 -30.61
C GLN A 155 29.84 -17.88 -30.53
N GLU A 156 30.02 -17.05 -31.57
CA GLU A 156 29.42 -15.72 -31.66
C GLU A 156 27.89 -15.79 -31.67
N ALA A 157 27.31 -16.79 -32.37
CA ALA A 157 25.88 -17.04 -32.32
C ALA A 157 25.38 -17.42 -30.91
N LYS A 158 26.13 -18.24 -30.17
CA LYS A 158 25.81 -18.58 -28.76
C LYS A 158 25.88 -17.36 -27.86
N ASP A 159 26.94 -16.55 -27.99
CA ASP A 159 27.12 -15.34 -27.17
C ASP A 159 25.98 -14.34 -27.40
N VAL A 160 25.54 -14.18 -28.65
CA VAL A 160 24.37 -13.35 -29.00
C VAL A 160 23.09 -13.94 -28.41
N GLU A 161 22.91 -15.25 -28.44
CA GLU A 161 21.73 -15.93 -27.91
C GLU A 161 21.62 -15.81 -26.38
N ASP A 162 22.76 -15.88 -25.68
CA ASP A 162 22.88 -15.64 -24.24
C ASP A 162 22.57 -14.18 -23.88
N GLN A 163 23.11 -13.22 -24.62
CA GLN A 163 22.77 -11.79 -24.43
C GLN A 163 21.27 -11.54 -24.65
N LEU A 164 20.66 -12.21 -25.61
CA LEU A 164 19.24 -12.09 -25.91
C LEU A 164 18.38 -12.73 -24.80
N GLN A 165 18.86 -13.81 -24.15
CA GLN A 165 18.22 -14.34 -22.94
C GLN A 165 18.30 -13.36 -21.76
N ILE A 166 19.47 -12.76 -21.51
CA ILE A 166 19.66 -11.78 -20.43
C ILE A 166 18.73 -10.59 -20.65
N ALA A 167 18.72 -10.00 -21.86
CA ALA A 167 17.85 -8.88 -22.20
C ALA A 167 16.36 -9.24 -22.06
N ARG A 168 15.96 -10.47 -22.40
CA ARG A 168 14.58 -10.96 -22.19
C ARG A 168 14.24 -11.10 -20.71
N ALA A 169 15.17 -11.58 -19.89
CA ALA A 169 14.98 -11.69 -18.45
C ALA A 169 14.85 -10.31 -17.79
N GLU A 170 15.68 -9.35 -18.20
CA GLU A 170 15.59 -7.94 -17.75
C GLU A 170 14.26 -7.30 -18.15
N LEU A 171 13.81 -7.51 -19.40
CA LEU A 171 12.51 -7.02 -19.86
C LEU A 171 11.33 -7.62 -19.08
N LYS A 172 11.43 -8.90 -18.71
CA LYS A 172 10.42 -9.56 -17.89
C LYS A 172 10.42 -8.99 -16.47
N ALA A 173 11.60 -8.82 -15.87
CA ALA A 173 11.74 -8.23 -14.54
C ALA A 173 11.21 -6.79 -14.50
N LEU A 174 11.49 -5.96 -15.52
CA LEU A 174 10.93 -4.60 -15.61
C LEU A 174 9.41 -4.60 -15.79
N ARG A 175 8.84 -5.56 -16.54
CA ARG A 175 7.38 -5.68 -16.73
C ARG A 175 6.66 -6.14 -15.47
N GLU A 176 7.28 -7.01 -14.68
CA GLU A 176 6.72 -7.51 -13.42
C GLU A 176 6.93 -6.51 -12.28
N SER A 177 8.02 -5.72 -12.32
CA SER A 177 8.21 -4.61 -11.40
C SER A 177 7.19 -3.51 -11.68
N GLU A 178 6.52 -3.07 -10.62
CA GLU A 178 5.50 -2.04 -10.74
C GLU A 178 6.14 -0.68 -11.02
N SER A 179 5.63 0.03 -12.04
CA SER A 179 6.24 1.29 -12.46
C SER A 179 6.29 2.29 -11.30
N PRO A 180 7.40 3.04 -11.13
CA PRO A 180 7.50 4.10 -10.14
C PRO A 180 6.33 5.09 -10.22
N LEU A 181 5.79 5.30 -11.42
CA LEU A 181 4.61 6.14 -11.66
C LEU A 181 3.36 5.60 -10.95
N ARG A 182 3.09 4.29 -11.03
CA ARG A 182 1.95 3.66 -10.33
C ARG A 182 2.11 3.68 -8.82
N GLN A 183 3.34 3.55 -8.32
CA GLN A 183 3.62 3.69 -6.90
C GLN A 183 3.32 5.12 -6.41
N LEU A 184 3.71 6.12 -7.20
CA LEU A 184 3.38 7.53 -6.93
C LEU A 184 1.87 7.81 -7.04
N GLU A 185 1.18 7.25 -8.02
CA GLU A 185 -0.28 7.37 -8.15
C GLU A 185 -1.02 6.81 -6.93
N ARG A 186 -0.63 5.63 -6.42
CA ARG A 186 -1.22 5.08 -5.19
C ARG A 186 -0.98 5.97 -3.98
N ARG A 187 0.26 6.45 -3.76
CA ARG A 187 0.56 7.37 -2.66
C ARG A 187 -0.23 8.67 -2.78
N ARG A 188 -0.41 9.19 -3.99
CA ARG A 188 -1.23 10.38 -4.24
C ARG A 188 -2.70 10.12 -3.88
N VAL A 189 -3.27 8.98 -4.28
CA VAL A 189 -4.66 8.63 -3.96
C VAL A 189 -4.86 8.47 -2.45
N GLU A 190 -3.91 7.84 -1.76
CA GLU A 190 -3.93 7.69 -0.31
C GLU A 190 -3.86 9.06 0.40
N GLN A 191 -2.94 9.93 -0.02
CA GLN A 191 -2.83 11.29 0.50
C GLN A 191 -4.10 12.12 0.25
N ILE A 192 -4.72 12.00 -0.91
CA ILE A 192 -6.00 12.66 -1.20
C ILE A 192 -7.08 12.17 -0.24
N GLY A 193 -7.15 10.86 0.01
CA GLY A 193 -8.11 10.28 0.96
C GLY A 193 -7.90 10.79 2.39
N ASP A 194 -6.65 10.90 2.84
CA ASP A 194 -6.34 11.43 4.17
C ASP A 194 -6.64 12.92 4.30
N VAL A 195 -6.37 13.71 3.25
CA VAL A 195 -6.76 15.13 3.21
C VAL A 195 -8.28 15.29 3.32
N SER A 196 -9.07 14.51 2.56
CA SER A 196 -10.54 14.54 2.65
C SER A 196 -11.07 14.20 4.04
N ARG A 197 -10.51 13.17 4.70
CA ARG A 197 -10.92 12.83 6.08
C ARG A 197 -10.56 13.93 7.08
N ASN A 198 -9.41 14.57 6.90
CA ASN A 198 -8.98 15.64 7.78
C ASN A 198 -9.80 16.92 7.58
N THR A 199 -10.22 17.21 6.34
CA THR A 199 -11.11 18.34 6.06
C THR A 199 -12.49 18.14 6.70
N GLU A 200 -13.06 16.93 6.62
CA GLU A 200 -14.34 16.61 7.28
C GLU A 200 -14.25 16.77 8.81
N LYS A 201 -13.15 16.30 9.42
CA LYS A 201 -12.91 16.47 10.87
C LYS A 201 -12.76 17.94 11.27
N LEU A 202 -12.06 18.73 10.44
CA LEU A 202 -11.87 20.15 10.69
C LEU A 202 -13.21 20.89 10.64
N GLU A 203 -14.03 20.62 9.62
CA GLU A 203 -15.36 21.20 9.48
C GLU A 203 -16.25 20.85 10.69
N ALA A 204 -16.26 19.60 11.14
CA ALA A 204 -17.00 19.17 12.33
C ALA A 204 -16.57 19.93 13.60
N SER A 205 -15.27 20.04 13.84
CA SER A 205 -14.73 20.80 14.99
C SER A 205 -15.06 22.29 14.91
N GLN A 206 -15.10 22.86 13.70
CA GLN A 206 -15.42 24.27 13.49
C GLN A 206 -16.90 24.57 13.77
N VAL A 207 -17.80 23.65 13.44
CA VAL A 207 -19.22 23.73 13.83
C VAL A 207 -19.39 23.67 15.35
N GLU A 208 -18.69 22.76 16.03
CA GLU A 208 -18.73 22.65 17.49
C GLU A 208 -18.21 23.92 18.18
N LYS A 209 -17.10 24.48 17.68
CA LYS A 209 -16.56 25.76 18.17
C LYS A 209 -17.60 26.88 18.06
N LEU A 210 -18.29 27.01 16.92
CA LEU A 210 -19.32 28.03 16.74
C LEU A 210 -20.50 27.85 17.70
N ALA A 211 -20.88 26.59 17.99
CA ALA A 211 -21.93 26.30 18.96
C ALA A 211 -21.52 26.74 20.38
N LEU A 212 -20.28 26.45 20.79
CA LEU A 212 -19.74 26.88 22.08
C LEU A 212 -19.60 28.40 22.18
N GLU A 213 -19.16 29.08 21.11
CA GLU A 213 -19.08 30.55 21.08
C GLU A 213 -20.47 31.18 21.25
N LYS A 214 -21.50 30.58 20.66
CA LYS A 214 -22.89 31.01 20.85
C LYS A 214 -23.36 30.80 22.28
N GLU A 215 -23.07 29.66 22.88
CA GLU A 215 -23.43 29.37 24.28
C GLU A 215 -22.73 30.32 25.25
N ILE A 216 -21.44 30.61 25.04
CA ILE A 216 -20.70 31.62 25.81
C ILE A 216 -21.35 33.00 25.66
N ALA A 217 -21.79 33.39 24.46
CA ALA A 217 -22.46 34.66 24.25
C ALA A 217 -23.81 34.72 24.98
N GLU A 218 -24.60 33.64 24.97
CA GLU A 218 -25.86 33.53 25.71
C GLU A 218 -25.63 33.64 27.23
N VAL A 219 -24.61 32.95 27.76
CA VAL A 219 -24.25 33.04 29.18
C VAL A 219 -23.76 34.46 29.54
N ARG A 220 -22.94 35.09 28.71
CA ARG A 220 -22.52 36.48 28.93
C ARG A 220 -23.70 37.45 28.95
N LEU A 221 -24.66 37.30 28.05
CA LEU A 221 -25.87 38.12 28.05
C LEU A 221 -26.71 37.94 29.32
N THR A 222 -26.83 36.71 29.82
CA THR A 222 -27.55 36.48 31.09
C THR A 222 -26.81 37.06 32.30
N VAL A 223 -25.48 37.01 32.31
CA VAL A 223 -24.64 37.65 33.34
C VAL A 223 -24.73 39.18 33.27
N ASP A 224 -24.62 39.77 32.07
CA ASP A 224 -24.73 41.23 31.88
C ASP A 224 -26.13 41.74 32.24
N ALA A 225 -27.17 40.96 31.95
CA ALA A 225 -28.55 41.26 32.33
C ALA A 225 -28.77 41.26 33.85
N GLN A 226 -27.95 40.54 34.62
CA GLN A 226 -28.04 40.51 36.08
C GLN A 226 -27.53 41.79 36.76
N GLN A 227 -26.95 42.75 36.01
CA GLN A 227 -26.48 44.05 36.53
C GLN A 227 -25.70 43.97 37.86
N ILE A 228 -24.96 42.88 38.09
CA ILE A 228 -24.14 42.73 39.29
C ILE A 228 -22.90 43.59 39.06
N SER A 229 -22.81 44.72 39.76
CA SER A 229 -21.65 45.60 39.70
C SER A 229 -20.42 44.86 40.26
N THR A 230 -19.22 45.22 39.81
CA THR A 230 -17.97 44.72 40.42
C THR A 230 -17.93 45.05 41.92
N GLU A 231 -18.57 46.15 42.33
CA GLU A 231 -18.74 46.52 43.75
C GLU A 231 -19.67 45.55 44.51
N ASP A 232 -20.69 45.00 43.85
CA ASP A 232 -21.56 43.98 44.44
C ASP A 232 -20.82 42.65 44.58
N VAL A 233 -19.96 42.29 43.63
CA VAL A 233 -19.09 41.11 43.73
C VAL A 233 -18.11 41.25 44.89
N ASP A 234 -17.50 42.42 45.06
CA ASP A 234 -16.59 42.69 46.17
C ASP A 234 -17.35 42.70 47.51
N ARG A 235 -18.56 43.28 47.57
CA ARG A 235 -19.44 43.22 48.76
C ARG A 235 -19.81 41.79 49.10
N MET A 236 -20.24 41.00 48.13
CA MET A 236 -20.59 39.59 48.33
C MET A 236 -19.38 38.75 48.75
N THR A 237 -18.20 39.05 48.22
CA THR A 237 -16.95 38.37 48.62
C THR A 237 -16.55 38.73 50.04
N ALA A 238 -16.68 40.00 50.43
CA ALA A 238 -16.45 40.46 51.80
C ALA A 238 -17.45 39.85 52.79
N GLU A 239 -18.74 39.83 52.46
CA GLU A 239 -19.79 39.18 53.25
C GLU A 239 -19.53 37.68 53.38
N ARG A 240 -19.16 36.99 52.30
CA ARG A 240 -18.78 35.58 52.32
C ARG A 240 -17.61 35.32 53.28
N ASN A 241 -16.56 36.14 53.21
CA ASN A 241 -15.40 36.00 54.08
C ASN A 241 -15.73 36.34 55.55
N GLN A 242 -16.61 37.31 55.80
CA GLN A 242 -17.11 37.61 57.14
C GLN A 242 -17.94 36.46 57.71
N LEU A 243 -18.85 35.90 56.91
CA LEU A 243 -19.66 34.73 57.30
C LEU A 243 -18.77 33.51 57.57
N GLN A 244 -17.74 33.29 56.76
CA GLN A 244 -16.74 32.24 57.00
C GLN A 244 -16.06 32.43 58.35
N SER A 245 -15.61 33.65 58.67
CA SER A 245 -14.97 33.93 59.96
C SER A 245 -15.93 33.73 61.15
N VAL A 246 -17.20 34.11 61.01
CA VAL A 246 -18.22 33.85 62.05
C VAL A 246 -18.46 32.35 62.20
N MET A 247 -18.53 31.60 61.10
CA MET A 247 -18.69 30.15 61.13
C MET A 247 -17.52 29.47 61.83
N ASP A 248 -16.28 29.85 61.50
CA ASP A 248 -15.07 29.33 62.15
C ASP A 248 -15.09 29.63 63.66
N GLY A 249 -15.51 30.84 64.05
CA GLY A 249 -15.68 31.22 65.45
C GLY A 249 -16.78 30.45 66.19
N VAL A 250 -17.87 30.10 65.51
CA VAL A 250 -18.93 29.24 66.06
C VAL A 250 -18.44 27.80 66.19
N GLN A 251 -17.70 27.28 65.22
CA GLN A 251 -17.09 25.95 65.29
C GLN A 251 -16.13 25.84 66.48
N GLU A 252 -15.31 26.86 66.73
CA GLU A 252 -14.41 26.88 67.89
C GLU A 252 -15.20 26.90 69.21
N LYS A 253 -16.26 27.71 69.31
CA LYS A 253 -17.13 27.70 70.49
C LYS A 253 -17.84 26.35 70.70
N ILE A 254 -18.24 25.67 69.63
CA ILE A 254 -18.81 24.32 69.70
C ILE A 254 -17.76 23.35 70.24
N ARG A 255 -16.51 23.45 69.76
CA ARG A 255 -15.38 22.64 70.24
C ARG A 255 -15.14 22.85 71.72
N GLU A 256 -15.04 24.10 72.18
CA GLU A 256 -14.86 24.46 73.60
C GLU A 256 -16.01 23.96 74.48
N ALA A 257 -17.25 24.13 74.04
CA ALA A 257 -18.41 23.63 74.77
C ALA A 257 -18.44 22.09 74.83
N SER A 258 -18.03 21.41 73.75
CA SER A 258 -17.88 19.95 73.73
C SER A 258 -16.81 19.48 74.71
N ASP A 259 -15.67 20.17 74.79
CA ASP A 259 -14.60 19.88 75.74
C ASP A 259 -15.08 20.06 77.20
N ASP A 260 -15.81 21.15 77.50
CA ASP A 260 -16.39 21.38 78.84
C ASP A 260 -17.46 20.33 79.21
N VAL A 261 -18.29 19.91 78.24
CA VAL A 261 -19.27 18.82 78.44
C VAL A 261 -18.56 17.50 78.72
N ASN A 262 -17.49 17.18 78.00
CA ASN A 262 -16.68 16.00 78.24
C ASN A 262 -16.02 16.02 79.63
N ASP A 263 -15.48 17.17 80.04
CA ASP A 263 -14.89 17.37 81.37
C ASP A 263 -15.92 17.21 82.49
N LYS A 264 -17.11 17.81 82.33
CA LYS A 264 -18.22 17.64 83.25
C LYS A 264 -18.70 16.19 83.29
N GLY A 265 -18.76 15.51 82.14
CA GLY A 265 -19.06 14.08 82.03
C GLY A 265 -18.07 13.23 82.82
N MET A 266 -16.77 13.48 82.67
CA MET A 266 -15.73 12.79 83.44
C MET A 266 -15.85 13.04 84.96
N ARG A 267 -16.19 14.26 85.39
CA ARG A 267 -16.43 14.55 86.81
C ARG A 267 -17.65 13.82 87.34
N LEU A 268 -18.75 13.82 86.59
CA LEU A 268 -19.98 13.13 86.97
C LEU A 268 -19.74 11.62 87.08
N GLN A 269 -18.97 11.03 86.17
CA GLN A 269 -18.58 9.62 86.23
C GLN A 269 -17.84 9.29 87.54
N ARG A 270 -16.85 10.11 87.94
CA ARG A 270 -16.12 9.88 89.21
C ARG A 270 -17.04 9.95 90.43
N VAL A 271 -17.99 10.89 90.43
CA VAL A 271 -18.97 11.00 91.52
C VAL A 271 -19.89 9.78 91.52
N LEU A 272 -20.32 9.32 90.34
CA LEU A 272 -21.13 8.11 90.20
C LEU A 272 -20.40 6.89 90.75
N ASP A 273 -19.13 6.70 90.39
CA ASP A 273 -18.30 5.60 90.88
C ASP A 273 -18.18 5.62 92.43
N THR A 274 -18.07 6.82 93.01
CA THR A 274 -18.03 7.01 94.47
C THR A 274 -19.38 6.69 95.12
N VAL A 275 -20.49 7.09 94.49
CA VAL A 275 -21.84 6.76 94.97
C VAL A 275 -22.09 5.26 94.87
N ASP A 276 -21.66 4.60 93.80
CA ASP A 276 -21.77 3.15 93.64
C ASP A 276 -20.97 2.42 94.72
N GLU A 277 -19.77 2.91 95.08
CA GLU A 277 -19.00 2.40 96.22
C GLU A 277 -19.77 2.53 97.54
N HIS A 278 -20.38 3.69 97.79
CA HIS A 278 -21.20 3.91 98.98
C HIS A 278 -22.48 3.07 99.00
N VAL A 279 -23.12 2.86 97.84
CA VAL A 279 -24.30 1.99 97.70
C VAL A 279 -23.91 0.54 97.97
N GLN A 280 -22.75 0.07 97.49
CA GLN A 280 -22.24 -1.27 97.79
C GLN A 280 -21.94 -1.44 99.28
N ASP A 281 -21.29 -0.46 99.92
CA ASP A 281 -21.01 -0.49 101.37
C ASP A 281 -22.29 -0.43 102.20
N TYR A 282 -23.25 0.42 101.80
CA TYR A 282 -24.57 0.46 102.43
C TYR A 282 -25.34 -0.85 102.24
N ALA A 283 -25.34 -1.43 101.03
CA ALA A 283 -25.98 -2.72 100.78
C ALA A 283 -25.36 -3.82 101.65
N ALA A 284 -24.03 -3.85 101.80
CA ALA A 284 -23.34 -4.78 102.68
C ALA A 284 -23.72 -4.57 104.16
N LYS A 285 -23.79 -3.32 104.62
CA LYS A 285 -24.22 -2.97 105.99
C LYS A 285 -25.70 -3.26 106.22
N ALA A 286 -26.57 -2.96 105.28
CA ALA A 286 -27.99 -3.25 105.33
C ALA A 286 -28.26 -4.75 105.30
N TYR A 287 -27.49 -5.53 104.54
CA TYR A 287 -27.57 -7.00 104.57
C TYR A 287 -27.17 -7.55 105.95
N ARG A 288 -26.12 -7.00 106.58
CA ARG A 288 -25.74 -7.33 107.97
C ARG A 288 -26.81 -6.90 108.98
N ALA A 289 -27.30 -5.67 108.89
CA ALA A 289 -28.31 -5.13 109.77
C ALA A 289 -29.67 -5.82 109.59
N TRP A 290 -30.01 -6.30 108.38
CA TRP A 290 -31.21 -7.09 108.12
C TRP A 290 -31.13 -8.46 108.81
N ILE A 291 -29.94 -9.10 108.81
CA ILE A 291 -29.68 -10.29 109.63
C ILE A 291 -29.88 -9.97 111.13
N GLU A 292 -29.50 -8.78 111.59
CA GLU A 292 -29.66 -8.34 112.99
C GLU A 292 -31.09 -7.89 113.36
N LEU A 293 -31.84 -7.25 112.45
CA LEU A 293 -33.21 -6.75 112.68
C LEU A 293 -34.29 -7.83 112.51
N ALA A 294 -34.00 -8.92 111.78
CA ALA A 294 -34.79 -10.14 111.88
C ALA A 294 -34.86 -10.68 113.33
N VAL A 295 -34.03 -10.16 114.24
CA VAL A 295 -33.94 -10.55 115.65
C VAL A 295 -34.73 -9.63 116.60
N ASP A 296 -35.18 -8.41 116.22
CA ASP A 296 -35.73 -7.47 117.22
C ASP A 296 -37.02 -6.69 116.83
N LYS A 297 -38.02 -6.71 117.72
CA LYS A 297 -39.41 -6.20 117.52
C LYS A 297 -39.84 -5.24 118.64
N ASN A 298 -39.79 -3.92 118.44
CA ASN A 298 -40.81 -2.91 118.88
C ASN A 298 -40.26 -1.48 119.01
N ALA A 299 -41.01 -0.47 118.54
CA ALA A 299 -41.54 0.64 119.37
C ALA A 299 -42.19 1.77 118.52
N ASN A 300 -43.39 2.19 118.91
CA ASN A 300 -44.38 2.94 118.12
C ASN A 300 -44.97 4.10 118.95
N ASP A 301 -44.42 5.33 118.87
CA ASP A 301 -45.11 6.53 119.43
C ASP A 301 -44.66 7.91 118.87
N LYS A 302 -43.87 7.96 117.79
CA LYS A 302 -43.55 9.20 117.05
C LYS A 302 -44.44 9.41 115.81
N SER A 303 -45.56 8.70 115.71
CA SER A 303 -46.16 8.25 114.44
C SER A 303 -47.01 9.26 113.63
N LYS A 304 -47.64 10.29 114.23
CA LYS A 304 -48.70 11.06 113.54
C LYS A 304 -48.29 12.40 112.90
N VAL A 305 -47.45 13.21 113.56
CA VAL A 305 -46.94 14.47 112.98
C VAL A 305 -45.84 14.20 111.96
N THR A 306 -45.06 13.15 112.18
CA THR A 306 -44.12 12.60 111.20
C THR A 306 -44.84 12.04 109.97
N SER A 307 -45.99 11.37 110.12
CA SER A 307 -46.75 10.80 109.00
C SER A 307 -47.19 11.85 107.96
N ARG A 308 -47.78 12.99 108.33
CA ARG A 308 -48.22 13.99 107.32
C ARG A 308 -47.07 14.69 106.60
N ALA A 309 -45.99 15.00 107.32
CA ALA A 309 -44.79 15.57 106.72
C ALA A 309 -44.10 14.54 105.81
N CYS A 310 -44.07 13.26 106.23
CA CYS A 310 -43.62 12.14 105.41
C CYS A 310 -44.47 12.01 104.14
N ASP A 311 -45.81 12.01 104.22
CA ASP A 311 -46.67 11.84 103.05
C ASP A 311 -46.47 12.95 102.00
N THR A 312 -46.27 14.19 102.46
CA THR A 312 -46.01 15.34 101.57
C THR A 312 -44.64 15.25 100.92
N LEU A 313 -43.60 14.88 101.69
CA LEU A 313 -42.25 14.66 101.17
C LEU A 313 -42.20 13.45 100.23
N THR A 314 -42.93 12.38 100.52
CA THR A 314 -43.06 11.19 99.66
C THR A 314 -43.75 11.54 98.35
N SER A 315 -44.81 12.36 98.37
CA SER A 315 -45.46 12.84 97.14
C SER A 315 -44.53 13.72 96.29
N GLN A 316 -43.78 14.63 96.91
CA GLN A 316 -42.78 15.44 96.22
C GLN A 316 -41.63 14.58 95.68
N TRP A 317 -41.15 13.61 96.46
CA TRP A 317 -40.15 12.63 96.04
C TRP A 317 -40.60 11.89 94.77
N HIS A 318 -41.80 11.31 94.78
CA HIS A 318 -42.33 10.60 93.62
C HIS A 318 -42.54 11.51 92.40
N ALA A 319 -42.95 12.77 92.61
CA ALA A 319 -43.07 13.74 91.51
C ALA A 319 -41.69 14.06 90.90
N THR A 320 -40.68 14.28 91.74
CA THR A 320 -39.30 14.51 91.27
C THR A 320 -38.71 13.26 90.61
N GLU A 321 -38.97 12.07 91.15
CA GLU A 321 -38.51 10.80 90.62
C GLU A 321 -39.14 10.51 89.25
N THR A 322 -40.44 10.80 89.09
CA THR A 322 -41.13 10.72 87.79
C THR A 322 -40.52 11.69 86.77
N ALA A 323 -40.17 12.92 87.17
CA ALA A 323 -39.51 13.87 86.28
C ALA A 323 -38.10 13.43 85.89
N VAL A 324 -37.34 12.86 86.84
CA VAL A 324 -36.01 12.28 86.58
C VAL A 324 -36.10 11.12 85.60
N ILE A 325 -37.11 10.26 85.71
CA ILE A 325 -37.33 9.15 84.76
C ILE A 325 -37.57 9.69 83.35
N ARG A 326 -38.45 10.70 83.17
CA ARG A 326 -38.69 11.29 81.84
C ARG A 326 -37.45 11.93 81.23
N LEU A 327 -36.67 12.66 82.02
CA LEU A 327 -35.42 13.27 81.53
C LEU A 327 -34.37 12.20 81.17
N ARG A 328 -34.36 11.05 81.86
CA ARG A 328 -33.51 9.91 81.48
C ARG A 328 -33.96 9.30 80.15
N GLU A 329 -35.26 9.11 79.96
CA GLU A 329 -35.82 8.62 78.68
C GLU A 329 -35.49 9.57 77.52
N GLU A 330 -35.65 10.88 77.68
CA GLU A 330 -35.28 11.88 76.66
C GLU A 330 -33.77 11.89 76.38
N ARG A 331 -32.94 11.78 77.42
CA ARG A 331 -31.48 11.64 77.26
C ARG A 331 -31.14 10.39 76.47
N ASP A 332 -31.79 9.26 76.75
CA ASP A 332 -31.52 7.99 76.08
C ASP A 332 -31.93 8.07 74.60
N GLN A 333 -33.07 8.69 74.28
CA GLN A 333 -33.48 8.96 72.90
C GLN A 333 -32.49 9.87 72.15
N LEU A 334 -31.97 10.91 72.81
CA LEU A 334 -30.96 11.78 72.22
C LEU A 334 -29.61 11.06 72.04
N ALA A 335 -29.25 10.15 72.95
CA ALA A 335 -28.04 9.35 72.82
C ALA A 335 -28.12 8.39 71.63
N ASP A 336 -29.27 7.75 71.42
CA ASP A 336 -29.52 6.90 70.26
C ASP A 336 -29.42 7.70 68.94
N LEU A 337 -30.09 8.85 68.87
CA LEU A 337 -30.04 9.72 67.69
C LEU A 337 -28.61 10.23 67.41
N ARG A 338 -27.86 10.58 68.46
CA ARG A 338 -26.45 10.97 68.31
C ARG A 338 -25.64 9.84 67.72
N MET A 339 -25.81 8.61 68.20
CA MET A 339 -25.07 7.44 67.69
C MET A 339 -25.44 7.15 66.22
N GLU A 340 -26.70 7.27 65.84
CA GLU A 340 -27.13 7.14 64.44
C GLU A 340 -26.48 8.18 63.53
N LEU A 341 -26.41 9.44 63.98
CA LEU A 341 -25.76 10.53 63.24
C LEU A 341 -24.24 10.34 63.16
N GLU A 342 -23.59 9.87 64.21
CA GLU A 342 -22.15 9.56 64.21
C GLU A 342 -21.82 8.47 63.16
N VAL A 343 -22.61 7.39 63.11
CA VAL A 343 -22.45 6.33 62.11
C VAL A 343 -22.66 6.87 60.68
N ARG A 344 -23.64 7.76 60.50
CA ARG A 344 -23.92 8.42 59.21
C ARG A 344 -22.74 9.27 58.75
N VAL A 345 -22.13 10.05 59.65
CA VAL A 345 -20.95 10.87 59.36
C VAL A 345 -19.77 9.98 58.98
N GLU A 346 -19.52 8.90 59.73
CA GLU A 346 -18.42 7.98 59.43
C GLU A 346 -18.57 7.31 58.05
N GLU A 347 -19.80 6.97 57.65
CA GLU A 347 -20.08 6.44 56.31
C GLU A 347 -19.85 7.50 55.22
N MET A 348 -20.25 8.75 55.45
CA MET A 348 -19.98 9.85 54.52
C MET A 348 -18.48 10.11 54.37
N ASP A 349 -17.72 10.07 55.47
CA ASP A 349 -16.26 10.23 55.44
C ASP A 349 -15.59 9.10 54.65
N LYS A 350 -16.06 7.86 54.79
CA LYS A 350 -15.62 6.72 53.98
C LYS A 350 -15.91 6.93 52.50
N GLN A 351 -17.07 7.48 52.14
CA GLN A 351 -17.42 7.79 50.75
C GLN A 351 -16.53 8.89 50.17
N VAL A 352 -16.31 9.97 50.93
CA VAL A 352 -15.39 11.06 50.54
C VAL A 352 -13.97 10.53 50.33
N ALA A 353 -13.48 9.65 51.20
CA ALA A 353 -12.17 9.04 51.07
C ALA A 353 -12.05 8.17 49.80
N ARG A 354 -13.09 7.40 49.46
CA ARG A 354 -13.14 6.61 48.22
C ARG A 354 -13.08 7.51 46.98
N HIS A 355 -13.94 8.54 46.91
CA HIS A 355 -13.95 9.46 45.79
C HIS A 355 -12.65 10.26 45.64
N ASN A 356 -12.01 10.64 46.76
CA ASN A 356 -10.71 11.29 46.71
C ASN A 356 -9.63 10.36 46.15
N THR A 357 -9.68 9.07 46.47
CA THR A 357 -8.75 8.06 45.92
C THR A 357 -8.98 7.88 44.42
N GLU A 358 -10.24 7.72 44.00
CA GLU A 358 -10.63 7.61 42.58
C GLU A 358 -10.18 8.86 41.80
N TYR A 359 -10.40 10.06 42.35
CA TYR A 359 -9.96 11.32 41.76
C TYR A 359 -8.44 11.38 41.59
N GLN A 360 -7.67 10.94 42.59
CA GLN A 360 -6.21 10.90 42.51
C GLN A 360 -5.71 9.93 41.44
N GLU A 361 -6.35 8.77 41.30
CA GLU A 361 -6.03 7.81 40.24
C GLU A 361 -6.35 8.35 38.85
N LEU A 362 -7.54 8.93 38.67
CA LEU A 362 -7.95 9.60 37.44
C LEU A 362 -6.99 10.73 37.07
N ARG A 363 -6.61 11.56 38.04
CA ARG A 363 -5.63 12.64 37.84
C ARG A 363 -4.27 12.10 37.41
N ARG A 364 -3.82 10.99 38.01
CA ARG A 364 -2.55 10.34 37.65
C ARG A 364 -2.59 9.79 36.22
N ILE A 365 -3.68 9.11 35.84
CA ILE A 365 -3.88 8.58 34.49
C ILE A 365 -3.89 9.72 33.48
N ASN A 366 -4.69 10.75 33.71
CA ASN A 366 -4.77 11.90 32.83
C ASN A 366 -3.41 12.63 32.69
N MET A 367 -2.64 12.75 33.77
CA MET A 367 -1.29 13.32 33.73
C MET A 367 -0.33 12.48 32.89
N MET A 368 -0.40 11.15 32.95
CA MET A 368 0.42 10.30 32.09
C MET A 368 0.02 10.41 30.62
N GLU A 369 -1.29 10.46 30.33
CA GLU A 369 -1.81 10.63 28.96
C GLU A 369 -1.46 11.99 28.35
N THR A 370 -1.50 13.06 29.16
CA THR A 370 -1.03 14.39 28.70
C THR A 370 0.47 14.39 28.45
N GLN A 371 1.28 13.70 29.26
CA GLN A 371 2.72 13.59 29.02
C GLN A 371 3.05 12.77 27.77
N THR A 372 2.34 11.66 27.51
CA THR A 372 2.57 10.84 26.32
C THR A 372 2.13 11.57 25.05
N SER A 373 0.97 12.21 25.05
CA SER A 373 0.50 13.04 23.93
C SER A 373 1.41 14.23 23.68
N ALA A 374 1.89 14.93 24.73
CA ALA A 374 2.85 16.03 24.57
C ALA A 374 4.15 15.58 23.90
N LYS A 375 4.70 14.42 24.29
CA LYS A 375 5.89 13.83 23.64
C LYS A 375 5.64 13.48 22.17
N GLN A 376 4.45 12.96 21.85
CA GLN A 376 4.08 12.65 20.47
C GLN A 376 3.96 13.92 19.62
N ILE A 377 3.38 14.99 20.19
CA ILE A 377 3.28 16.30 19.53
C ILE A 377 4.69 16.84 19.25
N GLU A 378 5.58 16.85 20.23
CA GLU A 378 6.97 17.31 20.06
C GLU A 378 7.73 16.52 18.97
N GLN A 379 7.53 15.21 18.91
CA GLN A 379 8.11 14.37 17.84
C GLN A 379 7.55 14.70 16.46
N LEU A 380 6.25 14.97 16.35
CA LEU A 380 5.61 15.35 15.09
C LEU A 380 6.05 16.75 14.65
N GLU A 381 6.14 17.70 15.58
CA GLU A 381 6.65 19.05 15.31
C GLU A 381 8.10 19.01 14.81
N GLY A 382 8.95 18.19 15.43
CA GLY A 382 10.33 17.98 14.96
C GLY A 382 10.40 17.42 13.54
N ARG A 383 9.52 16.47 13.18
CA ARG A 383 9.43 15.92 11.82
C ARG A 383 8.91 16.94 10.81
N ILE A 384 7.97 17.79 11.21
CA ILE A 384 7.47 18.87 10.34
C ILE A 384 8.60 19.88 10.07
N GLN A 385 9.36 20.27 11.09
CA GLN A 385 10.50 21.17 10.93
C GLN A 385 11.58 20.58 10.02
N SER A 386 11.90 19.28 10.16
CA SER A 386 12.87 18.64 9.26
C SER A 386 12.38 18.61 7.82
N LEU A 387 11.10 18.28 7.59
CA LEU A 387 10.51 18.29 6.25
C LEU A 387 10.47 19.70 5.65
N GLN A 388 10.18 20.73 6.44
CA GLN A 388 10.22 22.12 5.99
C GLN A 388 11.64 22.54 5.57
N SER A 389 12.67 22.12 6.31
CA SER A 389 14.06 22.34 5.94
C SER A 389 14.42 21.63 4.63
N ASP A 390 14.02 20.37 4.47
CA ASP A 390 14.28 19.59 3.25
C ASP A 390 13.57 20.18 2.03
N ILE A 391 12.32 20.62 2.18
CA ILE A 391 11.57 21.31 1.12
C ILE A 391 12.28 22.62 0.73
N SER A 392 12.67 23.43 1.71
CA SER A 392 13.37 24.71 1.45
C SER A 392 14.69 24.48 0.72
N LYS A 393 15.44 23.44 1.11
CA LYS A 393 16.67 23.04 0.44
C LYS A 393 16.41 22.56 -1.00
N GLY A 394 15.37 21.75 -1.20
CA GLY A 394 14.97 21.28 -2.52
C GLY A 394 14.54 22.42 -3.44
N GLN A 395 13.81 23.40 -2.91
CA GLN A 395 13.41 24.61 -3.64
C GLN A 395 14.64 25.41 -4.10
N LEU A 396 15.56 25.71 -3.19
CA LEU A 396 16.83 26.39 -3.50
C LEU A 396 17.63 25.65 -4.59
N GLN A 397 17.73 24.33 -4.50
CA GLN A 397 18.42 23.53 -5.53
C GLN A 397 17.73 23.60 -6.88
N SER A 398 16.40 23.53 -6.91
CA SER A 398 15.63 23.63 -8.15
C SER A 398 15.74 25.02 -8.79
N GLU A 399 15.69 26.08 -7.98
CA GLU A 399 15.83 27.46 -8.44
C GLU A 399 17.23 27.73 -9.00
N ALA A 400 18.26 27.22 -8.34
CA ALA A 400 19.63 27.27 -8.84
C ALA A 400 19.79 26.52 -10.19
N ALA A 401 19.16 25.35 -10.33
CA ALA A 401 19.19 24.58 -11.58
C ALA A 401 18.47 25.30 -12.73
N ILE A 402 17.33 25.94 -12.45
CA ILE A 402 16.61 26.77 -13.43
C ILE A 402 17.48 27.94 -13.87
N SER A 403 18.06 28.67 -12.91
CA SER A 403 18.95 29.81 -13.21
C SER A 403 20.15 29.40 -14.07
N HIS A 404 20.75 28.23 -13.78
CA HIS A 404 21.82 27.67 -14.59
C HIS A 404 21.37 27.35 -16.02
N ALA A 405 20.24 26.66 -16.19
CA ALA A 405 19.68 26.33 -17.50
C ALA A 405 19.31 27.60 -18.30
N GLU A 406 18.81 28.64 -17.64
CA GLU A 406 18.54 29.93 -18.27
C GLU A 406 19.81 30.62 -18.76
N ALA A 407 20.89 30.57 -17.97
CA ALA A 407 22.20 31.10 -18.36
C ALA A 407 22.77 30.36 -19.58
N GLU A 408 22.71 29.02 -19.59
CA GLU A 408 23.11 28.21 -20.74
C GLU A 408 22.29 28.55 -21.99
N ARG A 409 20.96 28.62 -21.85
CA ARG A 409 20.06 28.99 -22.94
C ARG A 409 20.43 30.36 -23.52
N ASN A 410 20.69 31.35 -22.66
CA ASN A 410 21.07 32.70 -23.09
C ASN A 410 22.42 32.71 -23.80
N SER A 411 23.40 31.92 -23.33
CA SER A 411 24.70 31.74 -23.99
C SER A 411 24.55 31.13 -25.39
N VAL A 412 23.75 30.06 -25.52
CA VAL A 412 23.48 29.43 -26.83
C VAL A 412 22.76 30.41 -27.77
N LEU A 413 21.76 31.14 -27.28
CA LEU A 413 21.06 32.15 -28.08
C LEU A 413 22.00 33.25 -28.57
N LEU A 414 22.94 33.70 -27.74
CA LEU A 414 23.96 34.66 -28.13
C LEU A 414 24.87 34.07 -29.23
N GLY A 415 25.31 32.83 -29.07
CA GLY A 415 26.09 32.12 -30.09
C GLY A 415 25.35 31.97 -31.42
N CYS A 416 24.05 31.66 -31.40
CA CYS A 416 23.21 31.61 -32.59
C CYS A 416 23.07 32.98 -33.27
N ARG A 417 22.93 34.07 -32.50
CA ARG A 417 22.89 35.44 -33.04
C ARG A 417 24.21 35.83 -33.70
N MET A 418 25.33 35.51 -33.06
CA MET A 418 26.67 35.74 -33.61
C MET A 418 26.84 35.04 -34.96
N ARG A 419 26.57 33.72 -35.04
CA ARG A 419 26.65 32.98 -36.31
C ARG A 419 25.70 33.49 -37.38
N ARG A 420 24.50 33.93 -36.99
CA ARG A 420 23.57 34.54 -37.93
C ARG A 420 24.16 35.81 -38.53
N ASN A 421 24.72 36.69 -37.71
CA ASN A 421 25.37 37.90 -38.18
C ASN A 421 26.57 37.59 -39.09
N GLU A 422 27.39 36.59 -38.77
CA GLU A 422 28.50 36.14 -39.62
C GLU A 422 27.99 35.67 -41.00
N ILE A 423 26.94 34.84 -41.04
CA ILE A 423 26.33 34.38 -42.29
C ILE A 423 25.72 35.55 -43.06
N ASP A 424 25.03 36.48 -42.38
CA ASP A 424 24.45 37.66 -43.02
C ASP A 424 25.55 38.53 -43.65
N GLU A 425 26.69 38.73 -42.97
CA GLU A 425 27.86 39.43 -43.52
C GLU A 425 28.45 38.71 -44.75
N ASP A 426 28.63 37.39 -44.68
CA ASP A 426 29.13 36.58 -45.80
C ASP A 426 28.17 36.62 -47.02
N VAL A 427 26.86 36.56 -46.78
CA VAL A 427 25.84 36.67 -47.83
C VAL A 427 25.89 38.06 -48.48
N VAL A 428 26.00 39.13 -47.70
CA VAL A 428 26.16 40.49 -48.25
C VAL A 428 27.43 40.58 -49.09
N ALA A 429 28.57 40.09 -48.59
CA ALA A 429 29.83 40.12 -49.32
C ALA A 429 29.78 39.33 -50.65
N THR A 430 29.15 38.16 -50.66
CA THR A 430 28.98 37.36 -51.89
C THR A 430 28.05 38.02 -52.90
N LEU A 431 26.96 38.66 -52.44
CA LEU A 431 26.07 39.45 -53.30
C LEU A 431 26.76 40.68 -53.90
N GLU A 432 27.57 41.40 -53.11
CA GLU A 432 28.37 42.52 -53.59
C GLU A 432 29.38 42.08 -54.66
N ASN A 433 30.08 40.97 -54.43
CA ASN A 433 31.01 40.38 -55.41
C ASN A 433 30.30 39.97 -56.70
N ALA A 434 29.13 39.34 -56.60
CA ALA A 434 28.32 38.97 -57.77
C ALA A 434 27.83 40.21 -58.55
N ALA A 435 27.41 41.26 -57.85
CA ALA A 435 27.00 42.53 -58.46
C ALA A 435 28.18 43.21 -59.19
N GLN A 436 29.38 43.21 -58.60
CA GLN A 436 30.59 43.71 -59.25
C GLN A 436 30.94 42.90 -60.50
N MET A 437 30.89 41.56 -60.45
CA MET A 437 31.11 40.72 -61.63
C MET A 437 30.08 41.00 -62.72
N LYS A 438 28.79 41.11 -62.38
CA LYS A 438 27.73 41.45 -63.34
C LYS A 438 28.04 42.78 -64.01
N LYS A 439 28.36 43.82 -63.24
CA LYS A 439 28.74 45.14 -63.76
C LYS A 439 29.93 45.05 -64.71
N HIS A 440 30.99 44.33 -64.33
CA HIS A 440 32.17 44.12 -65.19
C HIS A 440 31.81 43.40 -66.50
N THR A 441 30.96 42.38 -66.45
CA THR A 441 30.51 41.67 -67.66
C THR A 441 29.65 42.56 -68.56
N GLU A 442 28.76 43.38 -67.99
CA GLU A 442 27.93 44.33 -68.74
C GLU A 442 28.79 45.41 -69.41
N GLU A 443 29.81 45.93 -68.71
CA GLU A 443 30.79 46.87 -69.26
C GLU A 443 31.55 46.25 -70.43
N LYS A 444 32.10 45.04 -70.29
CA LYS A 444 32.78 44.33 -71.39
C LYS A 444 31.86 44.00 -72.56
N LEU A 445 30.61 43.63 -72.30
CA LEU A 445 29.64 43.36 -73.37
C LEU A 445 29.33 44.64 -74.17
N LYS A 446 29.23 45.79 -73.49
CA LYS A 446 29.08 47.09 -74.15
C LYS A 446 30.30 47.43 -75.00
N GLU A 447 31.52 47.21 -74.50
CA GLU A 447 32.75 47.41 -75.27
C GLU A 447 32.79 46.51 -76.52
N LEU A 448 32.44 45.23 -76.39
CA LEU A 448 32.37 44.32 -77.53
C LEU A 448 31.27 44.70 -78.53
N LEU A 449 30.08 45.10 -78.06
CA LEU A 449 29.01 45.60 -78.92
C LEU A 449 29.45 46.85 -79.69
N GLN A 450 30.17 47.76 -79.03
CA GLN A 450 30.74 48.95 -79.66
C GLN A 450 31.70 48.58 -80.80
N LEU A 451 32.61 47.63 -80.55
CA LEU A 451 33.55 47.12 -81.56
C LEU A 451 32.82 46.46 -82.75
N VAL A 452 31.77 45.69 -82.50
CA VAL A 452 30.97 45.06 -83.57
C VAL A 452 30.25 46.10 -84.42
N ILE A 453 29.72 47.16 -83.80
CA ILE A 453 29.10 48.28 -84.52
C ILE A 453 30.14 48.99 -85.39
N GLU A 454 31.32 49.28 -84.84
CA GLU A 454 32.43 49.89 -85.57
C GLU A 454 32.90 49.02 -86.76
N GLU A 455 32.93 47.70 -86.60
CA GLU A 455 33.29 46.75 -87.67
C GLU A 455 32.21 46.66 -88.77
N GLN A 456 30.92 46.76 -88.41
CA GLN A 456 29.82 46.84 -89.38
C GLN A 456 29.77 48.17 -90.15
N GLU A 457 30.18 49.28 -89.53
CA GLU A 457 30.28 50.58 -90.22
C GLU A 457 31.50 50.68 -91.14
N ALA A 458 32.52 49.84 -90.92
CA ALA A 458 33.74 49.78 -91.73
C ALA A 458 33.65 48.85 -92.95
N SER A 459 32.61 48.01 -93.03
CA SER A 459 32.34 47.06 -94.12
C SER A 459 31.22 47.54 -95.04
#